data_AF-A0A7V9JX63-F1
#
_entry.id   AF-A0A7V9JX63-F1
#
_cell.length_a   1.000
_cell.length_b   1.000
_cell.length_c   1.000
_cell.angle_alpha   90.00
_cell.angle_beta   90.00
_cell.angle_gamma   90.00
#
_symmetry.space_group_name_H-M   'P 1'
#
loop_
_entity.id
_entity.type
_entity.pdbx_description
1 polymer ?
#
loop_
_entity_poly.entity_id
_entity_poly.type
_entity_poly.pdbx_seq_one_letter_code
_entity_poly.pdbx_strand_id
1 'polypeptide(L)'
;MVKEGLPFVIIPLLIAAGFAVFGWWIFAGLFVGLALFMAFFFRDPRRTIPTEVDIIVSAADGKVTCIEDRENGKFVSVFLSPIDVHINRAPITGKVIKIELFQGKKAPATSN
;
A
#
# COMPACT_ATOMS: atom_id res chain seq x y z
N MET A 1 -6.74 -2.15 -9.16
CA MET A 1 -5.66 -1.19 -8.87
C MET A 1 -6.30 0.12 -8.45
N VAL A 2 -5.71 0.78 -7.46
CA VAL A 2 -6.20 2.06 -6.93
C VAL A 2 -5.96 3.16 -7.97
N LYS A 3 -6.87 4.14 -8.10
CA LYS A 3 -6.76 5.16 -9.16
C LYS A 3 -5.50 6.01 -8.98
N GLU A 4 -5.14 6.24 -7.73
CA GLU A 4 -3.98 6.95 -7.24
C GLU A 4 -2.68 6.23 -7.61
N GLY A 5 -2.73 4.93 -7.92
CA GLY A 5 -1.60 4.14 -8.41
C GLY A 5 -1.32 4.31 -9.92
N LEU A 6 -2.29 4.81 -10.71
CA LEU A 6 -2.14 4.94 -12.17
C LEU A 6 -0.95 5.80 -12.60
N PRO A 7 -0.68 6.98 -11.99
CA PRO A 7 0.47 7.80 -12.39
C PRO A 7 1.80 7.06 -12.26
N PHE A 8 1.94 6.21 -11.23
CA PHE A 8 3.16 5.43 -10.96
C PHE A 8 3.38 4.29 -11.97
N VAL A 9 2.38 3.94 -12.77
CA VAL A 9 2.50 2.96 -13.86
C VAL A 9 2.65 3.67 -15.20
N ILE A 10 1.85 4.70 -15.45
CA ILE A 10 1.80 5.40 -16.74
C ILE A 10 3.12 6.15 -16.99
N ILE A 11 3.65 6.87 -16.01
CA ILE A 11 4.87 7.68 -16.19
C ILE A 11 6.07 6.79 -16.57
N PRO A 12 6.38 5.69 -15.86
CA PRO A 12 7.43 4.77 -16.29
C PRO A 12 7.19 4.17 -17.68
N LEU A 13 5.94 3.85 -18.05
CA LEU A 13 5.63 3.33 -19.39
C LEU A 13 5.90 4.36 -20.49
N LEU A 14 5.58 5.64 -20.27
CA LEU A 14 5.89 6.70 -21.23
C LEU A 14 7.40 6.89 -21.39
N ILE A 15 8.16 6.82 -20.29
CA ILE A 15 9.62 6.88 -20.33
C ILE A 15 10.19 5.67 -21.07
N ALA A 16 9.65 4.46 -20.81
CA ALA A 16 10.05 3.25 -21.53
C ALA A 16 9.80 3.36 -23.04
N ALA A 17 8.65 3.89 -23.43
CA ALA A 17 8.32 4.13 -24.84
C ALA A 17 9.30 5.13 -25.48
N GLY A 18 9.66 6.19 -24.76
CA GLY A 18 10.69 7.14 -25.19
C GLY A 18 12.03 6.43 -25.49
N PHE A 19 12.53 5.62 -24.56
CA PHE A 19 13.78 4.86 -24.78
C PHE A 19 13.69 3.84 -25.92
N ALA A 20 12.55 3.19 -26.08
CA ALA A 20 12.33 2.23 -27.16
C ALA A 20 12.42 2.89 -28.55
N VAL A 21 11.90 4.12 -28.70
CA VAL A 21 11.98 4.89 -29.96
C VAL A 21 13.44 5.17 -30.35
N PHE A 22 14.34 5.39 -29.39
CA PHE A 22 15.77 5.60 -29.63
C PHE A 22 16.59 4.29 -29.72
N GLY A 23 15.94 3.12 -29.68
CA GLY A 23 16.60 1.81 -29.74
C GLY A 23 17.33 1.41 -28.46
N TRP A 24 17.09 2.11 -27.34
CA TRP A 24 17.73 1.85 -26.06
C TRP A 24 16.97 0.78 -25.26
N TRP A 25 16.96 -0.45 -25.78
CA TRP A 25 16.13 -1.55 -25.31
C TRP A 25 16.36 -1.94 -23.84
N ILE A 26 17.60 -1.84 -23.35
CA ILE A 26 17.92 -2.14 -21.94
C ILE A 26 17.18 -1.18 -21.00
N PHE A 27 17.23 0.13 -21.30
CA PHE A 27 16.55 1.14 -20.50
C PHE A 27 15.03 1.06 -20.66
N ALA A 28 14.53 0.82 -21.86
CA ALA A 28 13.11 0.57 -22.09
C ALA A 28 12.62 -0.62 -21.23
N GLY A 29 13.34 -1.74 -21.24
CA GLY A 29 13.02 -2.92 -20.44
C GLY A 29 13.02 -2.65 -18.93
N LEU A 30 14.01 -1.89 -18.43
CA LEU A 30 14.08 -1.49 -17.02
C LEU A 30 12.83 -0.71 -16.59
N PHE A 31 12.41 0.28 -17.37
CA PHE A 31 11.24 1.10 -17.05
C PHE A 31 9.91 0.34 -17.20
N VAL A 32 9.82 -0.62 -18.13
CA VAL A 32 8.70 -1.57 -18.17
C VAL A 32 8.66 -2.43 -16.91
N GLY A 33 9.80 -2.96 -16.48
CA GLY A 33 9.90 -3.72 -15.23
C GLY A 33 9.46 -2.91 -14.01
N LEU A 34 9.88 -1.64 -13.94
CA LEU A 34 9.42 -0.71 -12.91
C LEU A 34 7.90 -0.47 -12.97
N ALA A 35 7.34 -0.25 -14.16
CA ALA A 35 5.90 -0.08 -14.33
C ALA A 35 5.10 -1.31 -13.84
N LEU A 36 5.57 -2.51 -14.18
CA LEU A 36 4.96 -3.77 -13.74
C LEU A 36 5.05 -3.92 -12.22
N PHE A 37 6.20 -3.60 -11.62
CA PHE A 37 6.35 -3.61 -10.18
C PHE A 37 5.40 -2.61 -9.50
N MET A 38 5.27 -1.39 -10.03
CA MET A 38 4.32 -0.40 -9.49
C MET A 38 2.86 -0.86 -9.63
N ALA A 39 2.50 -1.48 -10.74
CA ALA A 39 1.17 -2.06 -10.93
C ALA A 39 0.89 -3.18 -9.91
N PHE A 40 1.90 -4.00 -9.60
CA PHE A 40 1.84 -5.04 -8.57
C PHE A 40 1.77 -4.46 -7.15
N PHE A 41 2.51 -3.39 -6.85
CA PHE A 41 2.56 -2.73 -5.54
C PHE A 41 1.23 -2.05 -5.19
N PHE A 42 0.63 -1.33 -6.14
CA PHE A 42 -0.67 -0.64 -5.99
C PHE A 42 -1.88 -1.52 -6.34
N ARG A 43 -1.70 -2.85 -6.42
CA ARG A 43 -2.78 -3.78 -6.74
C ARG A 43 -3.88 -3.70 -5.68
N ASP A 44 -5.13 -3.87 -6.11
CA ASP A 44 -6.28 -3.93 -5.20
C ASP A 44 -7.13 -5.16 -5.54
N PRO A 45 -6.83 -6.33 -4.95
CA PRO A 45 -7.60 -7.54 -5.18
C PRO A 45 -8.97 -7.46 -4.49
N ARG A 46 -9.98 -8.08 -5.10
CA ARG A 46 -11.28 -8.26 -4.46
C ARG A 46 -11.11 -9.18 -3.24
N ARG A 47 -11.72 -8.83 -2.12
CA ARG A 47 -11.71 -9.61 -0.88
C ARG A 47 -13.14 -9.92 -0.45
N THR A 48 -13.36 -11.10 0.10
CA THR A 48 -14.60 -11.47 0.79
C THR A 48 -14.47 -11.05 2.25
N ILE A 49 -15.35 -10.14 2.68
CA ILE A 49 -15.36 -9.62 4.05
C ILE A 49 -16.31 -10.51 4.87
N PRO A 50 -15.90 -11.03 6.05
CA PRO A 50 -16.81 -11.75 6.93
C PRO A 50 -17.99 -10.86 7.36
N THR A 51 -19.20 -11.43 7.46
CA THR A 51 -20.46 -10.70 7.73
C THR A 51 -20.99 -10.91 9.15
N GLU A 52 -20.16 -11.39 10.06
CA GLU A 52 -20.53 -11.61 11.46
C GLU A 52 -20.79 -10.26 12.16
N VAL A 53 -21.63 -10.29 13.18
CA VAL A 53 -21.93 -9.11 14.00
C VAL A 53 -20.83 -8.98 15.05
N ASP A 54 -20.45 -7.74 15.37
CA ASP A 54 -19.51 -7.41 16.45
C ASP A 54 -18.07 -7.95 16.25
N ILE A 55 -17.64 -8.01 14.98
CA ILE A 55 -16.25 -8.34 14.62
C ILE A 55 -15.49 -7.11 14.09
N ILE A 56 -14.18 -7.10 14.35
CA ILE A 56 -13.23 -6.15 13.77
C ILE A 56 -12.32 -6.95 12.83
N VAL A 57 -12.23 -6.51 11.57
CA VAL A 57 -11.35 -7.15 10.58
C VAL A 57 -9.98 -6.45 10.53
N SER A 58 -9.00 -7.10 9.90
CA SER A 58 -7.69 -6.44 9.69
C SER A 58 -7.84 -5.19 8.82
N ALA A 59 -7.20 -4.10 9.22
CA ALA A 59 -7.18 -2.85 8.47
C ALA A 59 -6.25 -2.92 7.24
N ALA A 60 -5.25 -3.79 7.25
CA ALA A 60 -4.26 -3.92 6.20
C ALA A 60 -3.75 -5.36 6.07
N ASP A 61 -3.16 -5.68 4.93
CA ASP A 61 -2.37 -6.90 4.76
C ASP A 61 -1.02 -6.75 5.47
N GLY A 62 -0.37 -7.85 5.83
CA GLY A 62 0.98 -7.82 6.39
C GLY A 62 1.09 -8.59 7.70
N LYS A 63 2.15 -8.28 8.46
CA LYS A 63 2.50 -9.00 9.69
C LYS A 63 2.14 -8.17 10.91
N VAL A 64 1.41 -8.76 11.86
CA VAL A 64 1.21 -8.15 13.19
C VAL A 64 2.55 -8.12 13.91
N THR A 65 3.01 -6.93 14.28
CA THR A 65 4.31 -6.72 14.96
C THR A 65 4.17 -6.40 16.44
N CYS A 66 3.03 -5.85 16.85
CA CYS A 66 2.78 -5.49 18.24
C CYS A 66 1.27 -5.59 18.55
N ILE A 67 0.96 -6.12 19.75
CA ILE A 67 -0.36 -6.07 20.36
C ILE A 67 -0.15 -5.60 21.81
N GLU A 68 -0.75 -4.48 22.17
CA GLU A 68 -0.62 -3.84 23.48
C GLU A 68 -1.99 -3.48 24.04
N ASP A 69 -2.16 -3.62 25.36
CA ASP A 69 -3.30 -3.04 26.08
C ASP A 69 -2.98 -1.59 26.46
N ARG A 70 -3.86 -0.66 26.08
CA ARG A 70 -3.80 0.76 26.44
C ARG A 70 -5.08 1.16 27.17
N GLU A 71 -5.06 2.30 27.86
CA GLU A 71 -6.23 2.78 28.63
C GLU A 71 -7.52 2.85 27.79
N ASN A 72 -7.40 3.17 26.50
CA ASN A 72 -8.53 3.31 25.58
C ASN A 72 -8.79 2.08 24.70
N GLY A 73 -8.27 0.90 25.08
CA GLY A 73 -8.47 -0.37 24.37
C GLY A 73 -7.18 -0.98 23.84
N LYS A 74 -7.31 -1.92 22.88
CA LYS A 74 -6.18 -2.63 22.31
C LYS A 74 -5.52 -1.86 21.17
N PHE A 75 -4.21 -1.74 21.22
CA PHE A 75 -3.37 -1.24 20.15
C PHE A 75 -2.82 -2.41 19.33
N VAL A 76 -3.03 -2.40 18.02
CA VAL A 76 -2.54 -3.43 17.09
C VAL A 76 -1.72 -2.75 16.00
N SER A 77 -0.47 -3.17 15.85
CA SER A 77 0.43 -2.69 14.80
C SER A 77 0.62 -3.74 13.72
N VAL A 78 0.46 -3.35 12.46
CA VAL A 78 0.64 -4.21 11.28
C VAL A 78 1.71 -3.61 10.39
N PHE A 79 2.75 -4.39 10.09
CA PHE A 79 3.81 -4.04 9.16
C PHE A 79 3.49 -4.55 7.76
N LEU A 80 3.45 -3.63 6.79
CA LEU A 80 3.30 -3.93 5.37
C LEU A 80 4.67 -4.09 4.74
N SER A 81 4.96 -5.27 4.20
CA SER A 81 6.15 -5.48 3.39
C SER A 81 5.93 -5.01 1.95
N PRO A 82 6.99 -4.78 1.15
CA PRO A 82 6.87 -4.33 -0.26
C PRO A 82 6.05 -5.25 -1.18
N ILE A 83 5.82 -6.50 -0.77
CA ILE A 83 5.01 -7.46 -1.53
C ILE A 83 3.52 -7.45 -1.12
N ASP A 84 3.19 -6.89 0.04
CA ASP A 84 1.83 -6.78 0.54
C ASP A 84 1.04 -5.71 -0.23
N VAL A 85 -0.28 -5.74 -0.10
CA VAL A 85 -1.13 -4.70 -0.69
C VAL A 85 -1.01 -3.43 0.14
N HIS A 86 -0.50 -2.35 -0.46
CA HIS A 86 -0.28 -1.06 0.21
C HIS A 86 -1.55 -0.21 0.25
N ILE A 87 -2.61 -0.78 0.82
CA ILE A 87 -3.91 -0.13 0.99
C ILE A 87 -4.40 -0.41 2.39
N ASN A 88 -4.66 0.66 3.14
CA ASN A 88 -5.34 0.58 4.43
C ASN A 88 -6.84 0.80 4.23
N ARG A 89 -7.64 -0.08 4.82
CA ARG A 89 -9.10 -0.06 4.78
C ARG A 89 -9.64 0.16 6.19
N ALA A 90 -10.89 0.62 6.28
CA ALA A 90 -11.57 0.72 7.56
C ALA A 90 -11.81 -0.70 8.12
N PRO A 91 -11.33 -1.02 9.34
CA PRO A 91 -11.50 -2.35 9.95
C PRO A 91 -12.90 -2.57 10.54
N ILE A 92 -13.67 -1.49 10.71
CA ILE A 92 -15.04 -1.48 11.25
C ILE A 92 -15.81 -0.30 10.66
N THR A 93 -17.14 -0.39 10.64
CA THR A 93 -18.03 0.72 10.29
C THR A 93 -17.93 1.84 11.32
N GLY A 94 -17.81 3.08 10.85
CA GLY A 94 -17.78 4.25 11.72
C GLY A 94 -17.79 5.55 10.93
N LYS A 95 -17.83 6.67 11.65
CA LYS A 95 -17.72 8.01 11.07
C LYS A 95 -16.35 8.59 11.39
N VAL A 96 -15.64 9.09 10.39
CA VAL A 96 -14.41 9.85 10.59
C VAL A 96 -14.79 11.21 11.20
N ILE A 97 -14.40 11.43 12.45
CA ILE A 97 -14.68 12.68 13.19
C ILE A 97 -13.53 13.68 13.17
N LYS A 98 -12.30 13.20 12.96
CA LYS A 98 -11.08 14.00 13.02
C LYS A 98 -9.97 13.31 12.21
N ILE A 99 -9.14 14.11 11.53
CA ILE A 99 -7.92 13.66 10.87
C ILE A 99 -6.81 14.60 11.33
N GLU A 100 -5.74 14.06 11.90
CA GLU A 100 -4.57 14.81 12.36
C GLU A 100 -3.33 14.34 11.59
N LEU A 101 -2.51 15.29 11.14
CA LEU A 101 -1.24 15.02 10.49
C LEU A 101 -0.10 15.44 11.43
N PHE A 102 0.72 14.47 11.85
CA PHE A 102 1.92 14.74 12.63
C PHE A 102 3.15 14.64 11.74
N GLN A 103 4.01 15.66 11.77
CA GLN A 103 5.28 15.62 11.04
C GLN A 103 6.26 14.68 11.76
N GLY A 104 6.50 13.52 11.16
CA GLY A 104 7.48 12.54 11.62
C GLY A 104 8.77 12.53 10.79
N LYS A 105 9.69 11.63 11.13
CA LYS A 105 10.89 11.33 10.35
C LYS A 105 10.59 10.22 9.34
N LYS A 106 11.22 10.26 8.16
CA LYS A 106 11.10 9.21 7.11
C LYS A 106 12.06 8.03 7.39
N ALA A 107 12.03 7.52 8.61
CA ALA A 107 12.85 6.36 8.99
C ALA A 107 12.22 5.06 8.46
N PRO A 108 13.02 4.01 8.20
CA PRO A 108 12.49 2.68 7.90
C PRO A 108 11.57 2.20 9.03
N ALA A 109 10.44 1.59 8.70
CA ALA A 109 9.51 1.09 9.73
C ALA A 109 10.08 -0.07 10.58
N THR A 110 11.24 -0.62 10.21
CA THR A 110 11.97 -1.66 10.97
C THR A 110 13.08 -1.09 11.86
N SER A 111 13.30 0.23 11.88
CA SER A 111 14.26 0.82 12.82
C SER A 111 13.61 0.94 14.20
N ASN A 112 13.80 -0.09 15.03
CA ASN A 112 13.54 -0.02 16.47
C ASN A 112 14.63 0.80 17.16
#